data_AF-A0A822XUF1-F1
#
_entry.id   AF-A0A822XUF1-F1
#
_cell.length_a   1.000
_cell.length_b   1.000
_cell.length_c   1.000
_cell.angle_alpha   90.00
_cell.angle_beta   90.00
_cell.angle_gamma   90.00
#
_symmetry.space_group_name_H-M   'P 1'
#
loop_
_entity.id
_entity.type
_entity.pdbx_description
1 polymer ?
#
loop_
_entity_poly.entity_id
_entity_poly.type
_entity_poly.pdbx_seq_one_letter_code
_entity_poly.pdbx_strand_id
1 'polypeptide(L)'
;MHQITARISTLFSSSNFFFFFFFEQVVAYLMVTSVAAVAEILYLAYNGDRDVSWSEVCSFYGKFCSRAKVALVLHALVLLCFLGLTLISAYRVFSQYRPPCVPSKEAELQNG
;
A
#
# COMPACT_ATOMS: atom_id res chain seq x y z
N MET A 1 -20.56 -16.68 -1.58
CA MET A 1 -19.35 -15.97 -2.08
C MET A 1 -19.71 -14.85 -3.07
N HIS A 2 -20.44 -15.12 -4.17
CA HIS A 2 -20.88 -14.12 -5.15
C HIS A 2 -21.68 -12.92 -4.59
N GLN A 3 -22.55 -13.16 -3.59
CA GLN A 3 -23.39 -12.12 -2.98
C GLN A 3 -22.62 -11.12 -2.10
N ILE A 4 -21.49 -11.53 -1.51
CA ILE A 4 -20.67 -10.66 -0.65
C ILE A 4 -19.86 -9.70 -1.52
N THR A 5 -19.30 -10.21 -2.62
CA THR A 5 -18.63 -9.39 -3.63
C THR A 5 -19.55 -8.33 -4.22
N ALA A 6 -20.81 -8.68 -4.51
CA ALA A 6 -21.81 -7.77 -5.06
C ALA A 6 -22.14 -6.58 -4.12
N ARG A 7 -22.28 -6.84 -2.81
CA ARG A 7 -22.58 -5.82 -1.78
C ARG A 7 -21.47 -4.79 -1.60
N ILE A 8 -20.21 -5.22 -1.72
CA ILE A 8 -19.05 -4.32 -1.68
C ILE A 8 -19.02 -3.43 -2.93
N SER A 9 -19.33 -3.99 -4.10
CA SER A 9 -19.40 -3.23 -5.36
C SER A 9 -20.59 -2.27 -5.45
N THR A 10 -21.69 -2.48 -4.71
CA THR A 10 -22.84 -1.54 -4.71
C THR A 10 -22.63 -0.25 -3.91
N LEU A 11 -21.56 -0.13 -3.13
CA LEU A 11 -21.26 1.10 -2.38
C LEU A 11 -20.55 2.18 -3.21
N PHE A 12 -20.02 1.84 -4.39
CA PHE A 12 -19.12 2.71 -5.14
C PHE A 12 -19.66 3.03 -6.54
N SER A 13 -20.25 4.22 -6.66
CA SER A 13 -20.57 4.88 -7.93
C SER A 13 -19.28 5.28 -8.68
N SER A 14 -19.29 5.36 -10.02
CA SER A 14 -18.09 5.44 -10.88
C SER A 14 -17.13 6.59 -10.56
N SER A 15 -17.61 7.75 -10.09
CA SER A 15 -16.77 8.88 -9.67
C SER A 15 -16.05 8.65 -8.33
N ASN A 16 -16.54 7.71 -7.51
CA ASN A 16 -16.00 7.40 -6.19
C ASN A 16 -14.79 6.47 -6.27
N PHE A 17 -14.63 5.73 -7.37
CA PHE A 17 -13.57 4.72 -7.48
C PHE A 17 -12.18 5.37 -7.57
N PHE A 18 -12.04 6.45 -8.34
CA PHE A 18 -10.78 7.19 -8.45
C PHE A 18 -10.39 7.84 -7.13
N PHE A 19 -11.36 8.43 -6.42
CA PHE A 19 -11.14 9.01 -5.09
C PHE A 19 -10.69 7.95 -4.08
N PHE A 20 -11.32 6.78 -4.08
CA PHE A 20 -10.93 5.66 -3.23
C PHE A 20 -9.50 5.21 -3.53
N PHE A 21 -9.18 4.97 -4.81
CA PHE A 21 -7.83 4.61 -5.23
C PHE A 21 -6.77 5.63 -4.78
N PHE A 22 -7.05 6.92 -4.94
CA PHE A 22 -6.16 7.99 -4.47
C PHE A 22 -5.99 7.97 -2.94
N PHE A 23 -7.09 7.83 -2.20
CA PHE A 23 -7.06 7.76 -0.74
C PHE A 23 -6.29 6.52 -0.25
N GLU A 24 -6.53 5.35 -0.83
CA GLU A 24 -5.79 4.13 -0.52
C GLU A 24 -4.30 4.29 -0.80
N GLN A 25 -3.93 4.98 -1.87
CA GLN A 25 -2.53 5.27 -2.19
C GLN A 25 -1.88 6.20 -1.16
N VAL A 26 -2.57 7.25 -0.71
CA VAL A 26 -2.07 8.16 0.35
C VAL A 26 -1.86 7.40 1.65
N VAL A 27 -2.84 6.59 2.07
CA VAL A 27 -2.73 5.78 3.30
C VAL A 27 -1.58 4.77 3.18
N ALA A 28 -1.45 4.08 2.05
CA ALA A 28 -0.36 3.13 1.83
C ALA A 28 1.02 3.80 1.96
N TYR A 29 1.21 5.00 1.40
CA TYR A 29 2.46 5.74 1.56
C TYR A 29 2.73 6.10 3.02
N LEU A 30 1.74 6.67 3.73
CA LEU A 30 1.90 7.01 5.15
C LEU A 30 2.26 5.79 6.01
N MET A 31 1.64 4.64 5.72
CA MET A 31 1.90 3.38 6.40
C MET A 31 3.33 2.89 6.12
N VAL A 32 3.81 2.92 4.87
CA VAL A 32 5.19 2.56 4.51
C VAL A 32 6.19 3.43 5.27
N THR A 33 6.01 4.76 5.25
CA THR A 33 6.91 5.69 5.94
C THR A 33 6.93 5.42 7.44
N SER A 34 5.76 5.14 8.03
CA SER A 34 5.66 4.83 9.45
C SER A 34 6.33 3.50 9.82
N VAL A 35 6.10 2.44 9.04
CA VAL A 35 6.75 1.13 9.24
C VAL A 35 8.27 1.28 9.15
N ALA A 36 8.77 2.02 8.15
CA ALA A 36 10.20 2.28 8.00
C ALA A 36 10.78 3.03 9.22
N ALA A 37 10.13 4.13 9.63
CA ALA A 37 10.59 4.91 10.78
C ALA A 37 10.60 4.08 12.08
N VAL A 38 9.54 3.31 12.34
CA VAL A 38 9.46 2.45 13.52
C VAL A 38 10.49 1.32 13.46
N ALA A 39 10.73 0.74 12.29
CA ALA A 39 11.72 -0.31 12.11
C ALA A 39 13.14 0.17 12.44
N GLU A 40 13.54 1.36 11.95
CA GLU A 40 14.84 1.97 12.22
C GLU A 40 15.02 2.28 13.71
N ILE A 41 14.03 2.93 14.34
CA ILE A 41 14.09 3.23 15.77
C ILE A 41 14.13 1.96 16.61
N LEU A 42 13.37 0.93 16.22
CA LEU A 42 13.39 -0.35 16.91
C LEU A 42 14.73 -1.07 16.72
N TYR A 43 15.33 -0.98 15.53
CA TYR A 43 16.66 -1.53 15.25
C TYR A 43 17.72 -0.87 16.14
N LEU A 44 17.73 0.46 16.23
CA LEU A 44 18.60 1.21 17.15
C LEU A 44 18.32 0.86 18.62
N ALA A 45 17.06 0.65 18.99
CA ALA A 45 16.71 0.27 20.35
C ALA A 45 17.26 -1.11 20.74
N TYR A 46 17.36 -2.05 19.79
CA TYR A 46 17.91 -3.40 20.02
C TYR A 46 19.44 -3.50 19.87
N ASN A 47 20.05 -2.74 18.96
CA ASN A 47 21.47 -2.89 18.64
C ASN A 47 22.33 -1.73 19.14
N GLY A 48 21.72 -0.56 19.37
CA GLY A 48 22.45 0.70 19.56
C GLY A 48 23.21 1.14 18.31
N ASP A 49 23.91 2.27 18.43
CA ASP A 49 24.88 2.77 17.46
C ASP A 49 25.96 3.56 18.20
N ARG A 50 27.22 3.10 18.11
CA ARG A 50 28.34 3.73 18.81
C ARG A 50 28.79 5.03 18.15
N ASP A 51 28.62 5.17 16.85
CA ASP A 51 29.12 6.32 16.10
C ASP A 51 28.33 7.59 16.42
N VAL A 52 27.04 7.43 16.74
CA VAL A 52 26.16 8.51 17.22
C VAL A 52 25.88 8.46 18.73
N SER A 53 26.66 7.67 19.48
CA SER A 53 26.51 7.49 20.95
C SER A 53 25.11 7.05 21.41
N TRP A 54 24.38 6.30 20.58
CA TRP A 54 23.08 5.72 20.92
C TRP A 54 23.25 4.37 21.60
N SER A 55 22.80 4.24 22.85
CA SER A 55 22.87 2.98 23.59
C SER A 55 21.68 2.06 23.30
N GLU A 56 21.88 0.74 23.48
CA GLU A 56 20.79 -0.23 23.43
C GLU A 56 19.77 0.05 24.56
N VAL A 57 18.51 0.22 24.18
CA VAL A 57 17.40 0.50 25.10
C VAL A 57 16.70 -0.80 25.52
N CYS A 58 16.63 -1.78 24.63
CA CYS A 58 15.86 -3.00 24.84
C CYS A 58 16.46 -3.96 25.86
N SER A 59 17.75 -3.84 26.17
CA SER A 59 18.40 -4.54 27.30
C SER A 59 17.76 -4.17 28.65
N PHE A 60 17.32 -2.92 28.81
CA PHE A 60 16.63 -2.42 30.02
C PHE A 60 15.11 -2.58 29.92
N TYR A 61 14.52 -2.32 28.74
CA TYR A 61 13.07 -2.25 28.52
C TYR A 61 12.52 -3.37 27.64
N GLY A 62 13.00 -4.61 27.82
CA GLY A 62 12.68 -5.74 26.95
C GLY A 62 11.18 -6.03 26.74
N LYS A 63 10.34 -5.86 27.77
CA LYS A 63 8.88 -6.03 27.64
C LYS A 63 8.25 -5.00 26.71
N PHE A 64 8.70 -3.75 26.79
CA PHE A 64 8.24 -2.68 25.90
C PHE A 64 8.69 -2.97 24.46
N CYS A 65 9.97 -3.31 24.26
CA CYS A 65 10.50 -3.62 22.94
C CYS A 65 9.86 -4.86 22.30
N SER A 66 9.47 -5.85 23.09
CA SER A 66 8.72 -7.01 22.59
C SER A 66 7.34 -6.59 22.07
N ARG A 67 6.60 -5.78 22.84
CA ARG A 67 5.30 -5.24 22.40
C ARG A 67 5.43 -4.34 21.17
N ALA A 68 6.45 -3.49 21.12
CA ALA A 68 6.73 -2.63 19.97
C ALA A 68 7.04 -3.45 18.70
N LYS A 69 7.80 -4.53 18.83
CA LYS A 69 8.07 -5.48 17.73
C LYS A 69 6.78 -6.13 17.23
N VAL A 70 5.92 -6.62 18.13
CA VAL A 70 4.62 -7.19 17.75
C VAL A 70 3.76 -6.13 17.05
N ALA A 71 3.73 -4.90 17.56
CA ALA A 71 3.02 -3.80 16.92
C ALA A 71 3.55 -3.52 15.50
N LEU A 72 4.88 -3.52 15.31
CA LEU A 72 5.49 -3.36 13.99
C LEU A 72 5.09 -4.47 13.01
N VAL A 73 5.08 -5.73 13.46
CA VAL A 73 4.64 -6.87 12.64
C VAL A 73 3.17 -6.73 12.23
N LEU A 74 2.30 -6.37 13.18
CA LEU A 74 0.88 -6.11 12.88
C LEU A 74 0.73 -4.94 11.92
N HIS A 75 1.54 -3.89 12.08
CA HIS A 75 1.52 -2.72 11.20
C HIS A 75 1.93 -3.07 9.76
N ALA A 76 2.95 -3.91 9.61
CA ALA A 76 3.36 -4.45 8.32
C ALA A 76 2.27 -5.34 7.69
N LEU A 77 1.56 -6.15 8.48
CA LEU A 77 0.43 -6.96 7.98
C LEU A 77 -0.71 -6.06 7.47
N VAL A 78 -1.05 -5.00 8.20
CA VAL A 78 -2.06 -4.02 7.76
C VAL A 78 -1.62 -3.35 6.46
N LEU A 79 -0.34 -2.97 6.34
CA LEU A 79 0.22 -2.41 5.11
C LEU A 79 0.05 -3.38 3.91
N LEU A 80 0.33 -4.68 4.09
CA LEU A 80 0.12 -5.69 3.04
C LEU A 80 -1.34 -5.80 2.62
N CYS A 81 -2.28 -5.73 3.56
CA CYS A 81 -3.71 -5.69 3.26
C CYS A 81 -4.08 -4.47 2.41
N PHE A 82 -3.61 -3.28 2.80
CA PHE A 82 -3.84 -2.04 2.03
C PHE A 82 -3.22 -2.11 0.63
N LEU A 83 -2.02 -2.67 0.47
CA LEU A 83 -1.42 -2.88 -0.85
C LEU A 83 -2.30 -3.78 -1.73
N GLY A 84 -2.85 -4.86 -1.16
CA GLY A 84 -3.78 -5.73 -1.86
C GLY A 84 -5.04 -4.99 -2.32
N LEU A 85 -5.62 -4.15 -1.45
CA LEU A 85 -6.78 -3.32 -1.79
C LEU A 85 -6.45 -2.31 -2.90
N THR A 86 -5.32 -1.61 -2.81
CA THR A 86 -4.86 -0.68 -3.84
C THR A 86 -4.68 -1.37 -5.20
N LEU A 87 -4.16 -2.60 -5.23
CA LEU A 87 -3.99 -3.38 -6.47
C LEU A 87 -5.34 -3.77 -7.09
N ILE A 88 -6.28 -4.25 -6.28
CA ILE A 88 -7.65 -4.57 -6.74
C ILE A 88 -8.30 -3.29 -7.26
N SER A 89 -8.12 -2.18 -6.55
CA SER A 89 -8.62 -0.87 -6.93
C SER A 89 -8.06 -0.45 -8.30
N ALA A 90 -6.74 -0.37 -8.43
CA ALA A 90 -6.05 -0.06 -9.68
C ALA A 90 -6.56 -0.91 -10.85
N TYR A 91 -6.61 -2.24 -10.66
CA TYR A 91 -7.05 -3.16 -11.69
C TYR A 91 -8.45 -2.81 -12.22
N ARG A 92 -9.40 -2.48 -11.36
CA ARG A 92 -10.75 -2.08 -11.77
C ARG A 92 -10.75 -0.75 -12.53
N VAL A 93 -10.04 0.28 -12.06
CA VAL A 93 -9.92 1.57 -12.79
C VAL A 93 -9.36 1.34 -14.18
N PHE A 94 -8.23 0.64 -14.28
CA PHE A 94 -7.54 0.46 -15.54
C PHE A 94 -8.28 -0.49 -16.48
N SER A 95 -8.97 -1.51 -15.96
CA SER A 95 -9.81 -2.40 -16.78
C SER A 95 -11.02 -1.71 -17.41
N GLN A 96 -11.53 -0.64 -16.79
CA GLN A 96 -12.60 0.17 -17.37
C GLN A 96 -12.09 1.14 -18.45
N TYR A 97 -10.78 1.39 -18.49
CA TYR A 97 -10.18 2.24 -19.50
C TYR A 97 -10.06 1.49 -20.83
N ARG A 98 -11.06 1.66 -21.71
CA ARG A 98 -10.96 1.20 -23.10
C ARG A 98 -10.01 2.15 -23.84
N PRO A 99 -8.89 1.69 -24.42
CA PRO A 99 -8.04 2.56 -25.22
C PRO A 99 -8.88 3.16 -26.34
N PRO A 100 -8.74 4.47 -26.64
CA PRO A 100 -9.41 5.05 -27.80
C PRO A 100 -8.97 4.27 -29.03
N CYS A 101 -9.93 3.70 -29.77
CA CYS A 101 -9.63 3.03 -31.03
C CYS A 101 -8.95 4.04 -31.94
N VAL A 102 -7.67 3.85 -32.23
CA VAL A 102 -6.95 4.67 -33.20
C VAL A 102 -7.53 4.33 -34.56
N PRO A 103 -8.11 5.28 -35.31
CA PRO A 103 -8.49 5.03 -36.69
C PRO A 103 -7.23 4.67 -37.47
N SER A 104 -7.24 3.46 -38.02
CA SER A 104 -6.19 2.88 -38.85
C SER A 104 -5.71 3.85 -39.93
N LYS A 105 -4.55 4.44 -39.71
CA LYS A 105 -3.69 4.98 -40.79
C LYS A 105 -3.05 3.85 -41.63
N GLU A 106 -3.43 2.59 -41.41
CA GLU A 106 -3.06 1.43 -42.24
C GLU A 106 -3.87 1.27 -43.53
N ALA A 107 -4.91 2.08 -43.76
CA ALA A 107 -5.69 2.03 -45.01
C ALA A 107 -5.05 2.79 -46.20
N GLU A 108 -3.96 3.55 -46.00
CA GLU A 108 -3.28 4.30 -47.08
C GLU A 108 -2.09 3.55 -47.72
N LEU A 109 -1.68 2.39 -47.20
CA LEU A 109 -0.61 1.56 -47.80
C LEU A 109 -1.13 0.29 -48.52
N GLN A 110 -2.44 0.23 -48.82
CA GLN A 110 -3.05 -0.86 -49.59
C GLN A 110 -3.69 -0.37 -50.92
N ASN A 111 -3.52 0.89 -51.29
CA ASN A 111 -3.97 1.42 -52.59
C ASN A 111 -2.82 2.06 -53.40
N GLY A 112 -1.60 1.52 -53.25
CA GLY A 112 -0.43 1.84 -54.06
C GLY A 112 0.03 0.62 -54.84
#